data_AF-A0A8T4UXW3-F1
#
_entry.id   AF-A0A8T4UXW3-F1
#
_cell.length_a   1.000
_cell.length_b   1.000
_cell.length_c   1.000
_cell.angle_alpha   90.00
_cell.angle_beta   90.00
_cell.angle_gamma   90.00
#
_symmetry.space_group_name_H-M   'P 1'
#
loop_
_entity.id
_entity.type
_entity.pdbx_description
1 polymer ?
#
loop_
_entity_poly.entity_id
_entity_poly.type
_entity_poly.pdbx_seq_one_letter_code
_entity_poly.pdbx_strand_id
1 'polypeptide(L)'
;MQYPAIVALVIEKGVDNITIPDSIRFQSLTEAGSLLLKENKFEESAKAFAKANNIQEIIKTGDWLMQQVMYKEASHFYLFSNDKSKIEICAHACMNTGFVNEAKNLFQITNNQAMIQFLNENFGV
;
A
#
# COMPACT_ATOMS: atom_id res chain seq x y z
N MET A 1 0.14 -22.83 1.68
CA MET A 1 -0.99 -22.12 1.05
C MET A 1 -2.23 -22.92 1.32
N GLN A 2 -3.19 -22.34 2.04
CA GLN A 2 -4.37 -23.02 2.57
C GLN A 2 -5.58 -22.93 1.63
N TYR A 3 -5.71 -21.86 0.83
CA TYR A 3 -6.83 -21.65 -0.09
C TYR A 3 -6.37 -21.39 -1.54
N PRO A 4 -5.72 -22.35 -2.21
CA PRO A 4 -5.06 -22.13 -3.50
C PRO A 4 -6.02 -21.64 -4.60
N ALA A 5 -7.26 -22.14 -4.66
CA ALA A 5 -8.23 -21.71 -5.67
C ALA A 5 -8.67 -20.24 -5.49
N ILE A 6 -8.90 -19.81 -4.25
CA ILE A 6 -9.28 -18.42 -3.96
C ILE A 6 -8.09 -17.50 -4.20
N VAL A 7 -6.90 -17.89 -3.76
CA VAL A 7 -5.66 -17.13 -3.99
C VAL A 7 -5.40 -16.92 -5.48
N ALA A 8 -5.52 -17.98 -6.29
CA ALA A 8 -5.39 -17.87 -7.75
C ALA A 8 -6.43 -16.91 -8.35
N LEU A 9 -7.69 -16.99 -7.90
CA LEU A 9 -8.75 -16.10 -8.35
C LEU A 9 -8.49 -14.63 -7.99
N VAL A 10 -7.94 -14.35 -6.80
CA VAL A 10 -7.53 -13.00 -6.38
C VAL A 10 -6.47 -12.45 -7.32
N ILE A 11 -5.46 -13.27 -7.67
CA ILE A 11 -4.35 -12.86 -8.53
C ILE A 11 -4.82 -12.63 -9.97
N GLU A 12 -5.72 -13.47 -10.48
CA GLU A 12 -6.22 -13.39 -11.86
C GLU A 12 -7.21 -12.23 -12.05
N LYS A 13 -8.16 -12.07 -11.13
CA LYS A 13 -9.27 -11.11 -11.29
C LYS A 13 -9.01 -9.78 -10.58
N GLY A 14 -8.03 -9.72 -9.70
CA GLY A 14 -7.80 -8.57 -8.82
C GLY A 14 -8.68 -8.61 -7.58
N VAL A 15 -8.11 -8.15 -6.47
CA VAL A 15 -8.75 -8.19 -5.14
C VAL A 15 -10.04 -7.37 -5.04
N ASP A 16 -10.24 -6.42 -5.94
CA ASP A 16 -11.43 -5.56 -5.99
C ASP A 16 -12.64 -6.19 -6.69
N ASN A 17 -12.42 -7.24 -7.47
CA ASN A 17 -13.45 -7.84 -8.32
C ASN A 17 -14.01 -9.15 -7.78
N ILE A 18 -13.69 -9.49 -6.53
CA ILE A 18 -14.09 -10.75 -5.90
C ILE A 18 -14.65 -10.54 -4.50
N THR A 19 -15.68 -11.32 -4.17
CA THR A 19 -16.24 -11.38 -2.82
C THR A 19 -15.69 -12.62 -2.13
N ILE A 20 -15.02 -12.43 -0.99
CA ILE A 20 -14.41 -13.51 -0.21
C ILE A 20 -15.17 -13.68 1.11
N PRO A 21 -15.58 -14.90 1.48
CA PRO A 21 -16.23 -15.14 2.76
C PRO A 21 -15.36 -14.72 3.95
N ASP A 22 -15.98 -14.08 4.94
CA ASP A 22 -15.33 -13.59 6.15
C ASP A 22 -14.47 -14.65 6.87
N SER A 23 -14.94 -15.90 6.89
CA SER A 23 -14.28 -17.02 7.55
C SER A 23 -12.89 -17.35 6.98
N ILE A 24 -12.64 -17.04 5.69
CA ILE A 24 -11.37 -17.32 5.02
C ILE A 24 -10.65 -16.06 4.55
N ARG A 25 -11.29 -14.88 4.66
CA ARG A 25 -10.81 -13.61 4.14
C ARG A 25 -9.40 -13.28 4.60
N PHE A 26 -9.14 -13.32 5.91
CA PHE A 26 -7.82 -12.98 6.47
C PHE A 26 -6.70 -13.86 5.88
N GLN A 27 -6.88 -15.19 5.93
CA GLN A 27 -5.86 -16.14 5.47
C GLN A 27 -5.67 -16.09 3.95
N SER A 28 -6.74 -16.19 3.17
CA SER A 28 -6.66 -16.21 1.70
C SER A 28 -6.10 -14.91 1.12
N LEU A 29 -6.51 -13.75 1.64
CA LEU A 29 -5.99 -12.47 1.16
C LEU A 29 -4.56 -12.20 1.61
N THR A 30 -4.17 -12.63 2.82
CA THR A 30 -2.77 -12.53 3.26
C THR A 30 -1.86 -13.42 2.39
N GLU A 31 -2.31 -14.62 2.04
CA GLU A 31 -1.57 -15.50 1.12
C GLU A 31 -1.46 -14.88 -0.28
N ALA A 32 -2.56 -14.35 -0.82
CA ALA A 32 -2.55 -13.67 -2.11
C ALA A 32 -1.64 -12.43 -2.11
N GLY A 33 -1.75 -11.57 -1.09
CA GLY A 33 -0.89 -10.39 -0.94
C GLY A 33 0.60 -10.74 -0.86
N SER A 34 0.95 -11.84 -0.19
CA SER A 34 2.33 -12.33 -0.11
C SER A 34 2.87 -12.82 -1.47
N LEU A 35 2.03 -13.44 -2.30
CA LEU A 35 2.43 -13.87 -3.64
C LEU A 35 2.56 -12.68 -4.58
N LEU A 36 1.60 -11.75 -4.56
CA LEU A 36 1.64 -10.51 -5.33
C LEU A 36 2.90 -9.69 -5.00
N LEU A 37 3.30 -9.64 -3.72
CA LEU A 37 4.54 -9.00 -3.30
C LEU A 37 5.78 -9.66 -3.94
N LYS A 38 5.84 -11.00 -3.99
CA LYS A 38 6.94 -11.73 -4.65
C LYS A 38 6.98 -11.52 -6.16
N GLU A 39 5.84 -11.20 -6.76
CA GLU A 39 5.71 -10.83 -8.17
C GLU A 39 5.95 -9.33 -8.44
N ASN A 40 6.36 -8.56 -7.42
CA ASN A 40 6.53 -7.10 -7.48
C ASN A 40 5.24 -6.33 -7.83
N LYS A 41 4.06 -6.93 -7.59
CA LYS A 41 2.74 -6.29 -7.73
C LYS A 41 2.37 -5.61 -6.41
N PHE A 42 3.08 -4.53 -6.10
CA PHE A 42 3.03 -3.86 -4.79
C PHE A 42 1.66 -3.25 -4.47
N GLU A 43 1.02 -2.61 -5.45
CA GLU A 43 -0.28 -1.99 -5.25
C GLU A 43 -1.37 -3.03 -4.94
N GLU A 44 -1.42 -4.11 -5.72
CA GLU A 44 -2.38 -5.21 -5.51
C GLU A 44 -2.09 -5.96 -4.21
N SER A 45 -0.81 -6.12 -3.85
CA SER A 45 -0.40 -6.69 -2.56
C SER A 45 -0.91 -5.85 -1.39
N ALA A 46 -0.72 -4.53 -1.43
CA ALA A 46 -1.20 -3.62 -0.40
C ALA A 46 -2.72 -3.66 -0.26
N LYS A 47 -3.46 -3.66 -1.37
CA LYS A 47 -4.93 -3.80 -1.37
C LYS A 47 -5.38 -5.14 -0.79
N ALA A 48 -4.67 -6.23 -1.10
CA ALA A 48 -4.96 -7.55 -0.53
C ALA A 48 -4.78 -7.57 1.00
N PHE A 49 -3.67 -7.04 1.51
CA PHE A 49 -3.46 -6.93 2.95
C PHE A 49 -4.47 -5.98 3.63
N ALA A 50 -4.83 -4.87 2.97
CA ALA A 50 -5.83 -3.93 3.48
C ALA A 50 -7.20 -4.59 3.62
N LYS A 51 -7.65 -5.33 2.61
CA LYS A 51 -8.92 -6.10 2.68
C LYS A 51 -8.88 -7.26 3.66
N ALA A 52 -7.69 -7.80 3.94
CA ALA A 52 -7.49 -8.76 5.01
C ALA A 52 -7.55 -8.11 6.40
N ASN A 53 -7.53 -6.77 6.51
CA ASN A 53 -7.23 -6.03 7.74
C ASN A 53 -5.89 -6.43 8.39
N ASN A 54 -4.91 -6.83 7.57
CA ASN A 54 -3.59 -7.23 8.04
C ASN A 54 -2.65 -6.03 8.13
N ILE A 55 -2.94 -5.13 9.09
CA ILE A 55 -2.16 -3.90 9.33
C ILE A 55 -0.70 -4.22 9.67
N GLN A 56 -0.45 -5.35 10.34
CA GLN A 56 0.91 -5.77 10.68
C GLN A 56 1.77 -6.00 9.42
N GLU A 57 1.28 -6.77 8.44
CA GLU A 57 2.02 -6.99 7.20
C GLU A 57 2.09 -5.74 6.32
N ILE A 58 1.10 -4.85 6.37
CA ILE A 58 1.17 -3.52 5.73
C ILE A 58 2.37 -2.73 6.26
N ILE A 59 2.47 -2.57 7.59
CA ILE A 59 3.54 -1.78 8.21
C ILE A 59 4.89 -2.44 7.96
N LYS A 60 5.00 -3.75 8.16
CA LYS A 60 6.24 -4.51 7.98
C LYS A 60 6.74 -4.43 6.53
N THR A 61 5.85 -4.56 5.55
CA THR A 61 6.23 -4.50 4.13
C THR A 61 6.62 -3.07 3.74
N GLY A 62 5.86 -2.06 4.19
CA GLY A 62 6.21 -0.65 4.00
C GLY A 62 7.57 -0.30 4.60
N ASP A 63 7.85 -0.74 5.84
CA ASP A 63 9.13 -0.51 6.52
C ASP A 63 10.29 -1.16 5.76
N TRP A 64 10.10 -2.38 5.28
CA TRP A 64 11.11 -3.07 4.47
C TRP A 64 11.39 -2.34 3.15
N LEU A 65 10.35 -1.90 2.42
CA LEU A 65 10.52 -1.15 1.17
C LEU A 65 11.20 0.21 1.39
N MET A 66 10.89 0.90 2.50
CA MET A 66 11.60 2.12 2.90
C MET A 66 13.10 1.89 3.10
N GLN A 67 13.48 0.78 3.73
CA GLN A 67 14.90 0.40 3.90
C GLN A 67 15.59 0.11 2.56
N GLN A 68 14.84 -0.34 1.56
CA GLN A 68 15.34 -0.56 0.20
C GLN A 68 15.30 0.70 -0.69
N VAL A 69 14.93 1.87 -0.13
CA VAL A 69 14.79 3.14 -0.89
C VAL A 69 13.68 3.07 -1.96
N MET A 70 12.78 2.08 -1.86
CA MET A 70 11.64 1.88 -2.74
C MET A 70 10.43 2.68 -2.24
N TYR A 71 10.57 4.00 -2.21
CA TYR A 71 9.61 4.90 -1.55
C TYR A 71 8.25 4.92 -2.23
N LYS A 72 8.24 4.91 -3.56
CA LYS A 72 7.00 4.82 -4.35
C LYS A 72 6.23 3.55 -4.00
N GLU A 73 6.90 2.42 -3.94
CA GLU A 73 6.29 1.13 -3.63
C GLU A 73 5.83 1.08 -2.16
N ALA A 74 6.62 1.61 -1.23
CA ALA A 74 6.24 1.74 0.17
C ALA A 74 4.96 2.58 0.35
N SER A 75 4.76 3.60 -0.48
CA SER A 75 3.57 4.46 -0.42
C SER A 75 2.27 3.65 -0.57
N HIS A 76 2.26 2.62 -1.43
CA HIS A 76 1.08 1.78 -1.64
C HIS A 76 0.62 1.09 -0.35
N PHE A 77 1.55 0.69 0.51
CA PHE A 77 1.24 0.06 1.79
C PHE A 77 0.81 1.10 2.83
N TYR A 78 1.54 2.22 2.92
CA TYR A 78 1.23 3.23 3.94
C TYR A 78 -0.10 3.95 3.73
N LEU A 79 -0.65 3.97 2.52
CA LEU A 79 -2.04 4.40 2.27
C LEU A 79 -3.06 3.66 3.16
N PHE A 80 -2.74 2.44 3.64
CA PHE A 80 -3.62 1.60 4.44
C PHE A 80 -3.13 1.35 5.88
N SER A 81 -2.03 1.98 6.33
CA SER A 81 -1.38 1.62 7.61
C SER A 81 -2.01 2.24 8.85
N ASN A 82 -2.79 3.32 8.70
CA ASN A 82 -3.27 4.20 9.78
C ASN A 82 -2.17 4.85 10.66
N ASP A 83 -0.90 4.60 10.39
CA ASP A 83 0.23 5.18 11.11
C ASP A 83 0.63 6.50 10.44
N LYS A 84 0.07 7.60 10.95
CA LYS A 84 0.32 8.96 10.41
C LYS A 84 1.81 9.32 10.38
N SER A 85 2.60 8.86 11.36
CA SER A 85 4.02 9.16 11.42
C SER A 85 4.76 8.52 10.24
N LYS A 86 4.51 7.23 10.00
CA LYS A 86 5.10 6.51 8.86
C LYS A 86 4.62 7.05 7.51
N ILE A 87 3.35 7.44 7.42
CA ILE A 87 2.78 8.06 6.22
C ILE A 87 3.52 9.38 5.90
N GLU A 88 3.68 10.28 6.87
CA GLU A 88 4.42 11.55 6.68
C GLU A 88 5.88 11.30 6.29
N ILE A 89 6.57 10.38 6.97
CA ILE A 89 7.97 10.04 6.65
C ILE A 89 8.09 9.55 5.19
N CYS A 90 7.20 8.66 4.76
CA CYS A 90 7.18 8.16 3.39
C CYS A 90 6.81 9.27 2.39
N ALA A 91 5.86 10.14 2.73
CA ALA A 91 5.45 11.27 1.89
C ALA A 91 6.63 12.23 1.63
N HIS A 92 7.36 12.60 2.67
CA HIS A 92 8.57 13.40 2.53
C HIS A 92 9.66 12.70 1.73
N ALA A 93 9.87 11.39 1.92
CA ALA A 93 10.83 10.61 1.13
C ALA A 93 10.44 10.58 -0.36
N CYS A 94 9.16 10.37 -0.67
CA CYS A 94 8.62 10.42 -2.04
C CYS A 94 8.83 11.80 -2.67
N MET A 95 8.50 12.87 -1.95
CA MET A 95 8.71 14.25 -2.43
C MET A 95 10.18 14.51 -2.75
N ASN A 96 11.09 14.15 -1.83
CA ASN A 96 12.53 14.39 -1.98
C ASN A 96 13.16 13.60 -3.14
N THR A 97 12.50 12.53 -3.60
CA THR A 97 12.95 11.69 -4.71
C THR A 97 12.18 11.93 -6.01
N GLY A 98 11.27 12.92 -6.03
CA GLY A 98 10.52 13.30 -7.22
C GLY A 98 9.22 12.52 -7.45
N PHE A 99 8.84 11.61 -6.55
CA PHE A 99 7.54 10.92 -6.55
C PHE A 99 6.44 11.83 -5.97
N VAL A 100 6.22 12.97 -6.62
CA VAL A 100 5.38 14.07 -6.10
C VAL A 100 3.89 13.70 -6.01
N ASN A 101 3.39 12.85 -6.90
CA ASN A 101 2.00 12.38 -6.85
C ASN A 101 1.77 11.44 -5.66
N GLU A 102 2.68 10.50 -5.44
CA GLU A 102 2.65 9.59 -4.29
C GLU A 102 2.77 10.35 -2.98
N ALA A 103 3.67 11.34 -2.91
CA ALA A 103 3.79 12.24 -1.77
C ALA A 103 2.48 12.98 -1.50
N LYS A 104 1.87 13.58 -2.53
CA LYS A 104 0.58 14.30 -2.41
C LYS A 104 -0.52 13.40 -1.89
N ASN A 105 -0.64 12.18 -2.41
CA ASN A 105 -1.64 11.21 -1.97
C ASN A 105 -1.47 10.88 -0.47
N LEU A 106 -0.24 10.69 0.00
CA LEU A 106 0.03 10.43 1.41
C LEU A 106 -0.26 11.66 2.30
N PHE A 107 0.12 12.87 1.87
CA PHE A 107 -0.20 14.10 2.60
C PHE A 107 -1.71 14.38 2.67
N GLN A 108 -2.48 13.94 1.67
CA GLN A 108 -3.95 13.99 1.72
C GLN A 108 -4.50 13.11 2.84
N ILE A 109 -3.96 11.90 3.01
CA ILE A 109 -4.37 10.99 4.10
C ILE A 109 -4.10 11.60 5.48
N THR A 110 -3.00 12.31 5.64
CA THR A 110 -2.64 12.96 6.92
C THR A 110 -3.26 14.34 7.09
N ASN A 111 -3.93 14.88 6.06
CA ASN A 111 -4.47 16.23 5.97
C ASN A 111 -3.41 17.34 6.11
N ASN A 112 -2.19 17.10 5.60
CA ASN A 112 -1.10 18.08 5.62
C ASN A 112 -1.28 19.13 4.51
N GLN A 113 -2.21 20.07 4.73
CA GLN A 113 -2.60 21.08 3.74
C GLN A 113 -1.44 21.96 3.27
N ALA A 114 -0.50 22.28 4.16
CA ALA A 114 0.69 23.07 3.81
C ALA A 114 1.53 22.36 2.75
N MET A 115 1.79 21.06 2.94
CA MET A 115 2.54 20.27 1.98
C MET A 115 1.78 20.04 0.67
N ILE A 116 0.46 19.82 0.74
CA ILE A 116 -0.39 19.70 -0.46
C ILE A 116 -0.31 20.99 -1.30
N GLN A 117 -0.45 22.16 -0.67
CA GLN A 117 -0.35 23.44 -1.35
C GLN A 117 1.04 23.65 -1.96
N PHE A 118 2.10 23.36 -1.19
CA PHE A 118 3.48 23.43 -1.69
C PHE A 118 3.68 22.57 -2.96
N LEU A 119 3.16 21.34 -2.97
CA LEU A 119 3.25 20.45 -4.12
C LEU A 119 2.49 20.99 -5.34
N ASN A 120 1.29 21.52 -5.14
CA ASN A 120 0.48 22.11 -6.21
C ASN A 120 1.20 23.31 -6.85
N GLU A 121 1.79 24.20 -6.03
CA GLU A 121 2.42 25.44 -6.50
C GLU A 121 3.74 25.21 -7.23
N ASN A 122 4.53 24.22 -6.80
CA ASN A 122 5.87 24.00 -7.33
C ASN A 122 5.93 22.93 -8.43
N PHE A 123 4.99 21.99 -8.44
CA PHE A 123 5.00 20.84 -9.36
C PHE A 123 3.72 20.69 -10.19
N GLY A 124 2.66 21.44 -9.89
CA GLY A 124 1.40 21.40 -10.67
C GLY A 124 0.62 20.09 -10.55
N VAL A 125 0.90 19.28 -9.52
CA VAL A 125 0.24 18.00 -9.25
C VAL A 125 -0.98 18.15 -8.36
#